data_AF-A0A8H9ZRD1-F1
#
_entry.id   AF-A0A8H9ZRD1-F1
#
_cell.length_a   1.000
_cell.length_b   1.000
_cell.length_c   1.000
_cell.angle_alpha   90.00
_cell.angle_beta   90.00
_cell.angle_gamma   90.00
#
_symmetry.space_group_name_H-M   'P 1'
#
loop_
_entity.id
_entity.type
_entity.pdbx_description
1 polymer ?
#
loop_
_entity_poly.entity_id
_entity_poly.type
_entity_poly.pdbx_seq_one_letter_code
_entity_poly.pdbx_strand_id
1 'polypeptide(L)'
;MKSIYDIRRDNLNEIIRKDFDNTQLRFAERIKKSANLVNRWSKGTKNIGANAAREIESFAGKGRFWLDIDHLSDIPTLPEIIDPQEWSVEKQAAFTLGVWMGQHPDLNSEKKVSEAAGIGQATVNRILNCEGSTSIGVLSAIARAFGRDAYELILPPGNAGLIDYDHHEYAGLPQEEKNKIAAFIKFIVSQNQ
;
A
#
# COMPACT_ATOMS: atom_id res chain seq x y z
N MET A 1 -18.43 -7.12 -6.72
CA MET A 1 -18.98 -5.87 -7.27
C MET A 1 -19.16 -4.91 -6.10
N LYS A 2 -18.36 -3.84 -6.01
CA LYS A 2 -18.47 -2.88 -4.91
C LYS A 2 -19.74 -2.03 -5.08
N SER A 3 -20.37 -1.63 -3.98
CA SER A 3 -21.45 -0.66 -4.03
C SER A 3 -20.90 0.73 -4.36
N ILE A 4 -21.70 1.59 -5.00
CA ILE A 4 -21.36 3.00 -5.19
C ILE A 4 -21.02 3.71 -3.87
N TYR A 5 -21.59 3.26 -2.76
CA TYR A 5 -21.27 3.80 -1.43
C TYR A 5 -19.89 3.38 -0.94
N ASP A 6 -19.47 2.16 -1.25
CA ASP A 6 -18.14 1.66 -0.92
C ASP A 6 -17.09 2.39 -1.76
N ILE A 7 -17.34 2.54 -3.06
CA ILE A 7 -16.48 3.28 -4.00
C ILE A 7 -16.26 4.72 -3.53
N ARG A 8 -17.34 5.43 -3.19
CA ARG A 8 -17.26 6.82 -2.69
C ARG A 8 -16.48 6.93 -1.38
N ARG A 9 -16.66 5.97 -0.46
CA ARG A 9 -15.95 5.94 0.82
C ARG A 9 -14.45 5.73 0.61
N ASP A 10 -14.13 4.75 -0.22
CA ASP A 10 -12.76 4.38 -0.57
C ASP A 10 -12.04 5.59 -1.20
N ASN A 11 -12.69 6.24 -2.17
CA ASN A 11 -12.18 7.45 -2.82
C ASN A 11 -12.06 8.66 -1.86
N LEU A 12 -13.00 8.81 -0.92
CA LEU A 12 -12.92 9.85 0.13
C LEU A 12 -11.69 9.62 1.02
N ASN A 13 -11.43 8.39 1.43
CA ASN A 13 -10.27 8.06 2.25
C ASN A 13 -8.96 8.33 1.50
N GLU A 14 -8.92 8.06 0.19
CA GLU A 14 -7.77 8.41 -0.65
C GLU A 14 -7.54 9.94 -0.74
N ILE A 15 -8.61 10.73 -0.91
CA ILE A 15 -8.50 12.20 -0.88
C ILE A 15 -7.94 12.67 0.46
N ILE A 16 -8.48 12.17 1.57
CA ILE A 16 -8.03 12.55 2.91
C ILE A 16 -6.56 12.17 3.13
N ARG A 17 -6.15 10.99 2.64
CA ARG A 17 -4.77 10.51 2.74
C ARG A 17 -3.79 11.36 1.94
N LYS A 18 -4.08 11.59 0.65
CA LYS A 18 -3.18 12.26 -0.30
C LYS A 18 -3.17 13.78 -0.18
N ASP A 19 -4.36 14.37 -0.03
CA ASP A 19 -4.54 15.82 -0.17
C ASP A 19 -4.61 16.53 1.20
N PHE A 20 -4.76 15.78 2.30
CA PHE A 20 -4.99 16.33 3.65
C PHE A 20 -4.16 15.66 4.76
N ASP A 21 -2.99 15.10 4.43
CA ASP A 21 -2.06 14.46 5.39
C ASP A 21 -2.74 13.42 6.29
N ASN A 22 -3.66 12.64 5.72
CA ASN A 22 -4.46 11.65 6.42
C ASN A 22 -5.29 12.21 7.61
N THR A 23 -5.53 13.53 7.63
CA THR A 23 -6.19 14.21 8.75
C THR A 23 -7.63 14.59 8.39
N GLN A 24 -8.58 13.78 8.87
CA GLN A 24 -10.02 14.00 8.65
C GLN A 24 -10.51 15.36 9.15
N LEU A 25 -9.87 15.91 10.20
CA LEU A 25 -10.21 17.22 10.75
C LEU A 25 -9.96 18.34 9.73
N ARG A 26 -8.79 18.34 9.07
CA ARG A 26 -8.43 19.33 8.05
C ARG A 26 -9.37 19.26 6.84
N PHE A 27 -9.71 18.04 6.44
CA PHE A 27 -10.69 17.84 5.38
C PHE A 27 -12.07 18.40 5.78
N ALA A 28 -12.54 18.10 7.01
CA ALA A 28 -13.81 18.59 7.52
C ALA A 28 -13.90 20.13 7.55
N GLU A 29 -12.83 20.80 7.99
CA GLU A 29 -12.69 22.25 7.97
C GLU A 29 -12.79 22.80 6.54
N ARG A 30 -12.09 22.17 5.58
CA ARG A 30 -12.09 22.58 4.17
C ARG A 30 -13.46 22.51 3.52
N ILE A 31 -14.23 21.46 3.81
CA ILE A 31 -15.58 21.25 3.25
C ILE A 31 -16.68 21.88 4.10
N LYS A 32 -16.32 22.59 5.18
CA LYS A 32 -17.25 23.23 6.13
C LYS A 32 -18.30 22.25 6.69
N LYS A 33 -17.89 21.02 7.01
CA LYS A 33 -18.73 20.00 7.66
C LYS A 33 -18.15 19.62 9.02
N SER A 34 -18.97 18.97 9.85
CA SER A 34 -18.48 18.47 11.14
C SER A 34 -17.52 17.29 10.95
N ALA A 35 -16.45 17.25 11.74
CA ALA A 35 -15.51 16.13 11.76
C ALA A 35 -16.20 14.80 12.07
N ASN A 36 -17.25 14.81 12.89
CA ASN A 36 -18.07 13.63 13.18
C ASN A 36 -18.81 13.10 11.92
N LEU A 37 -19.26 13.98 11.04
CA LEU A 37 -19.88 13.56 9.78
C LEU A 37 -18.86 12.92 8.85
N VAL A 38 -17.69 13.53 8.70
CA VAL A 38 -16.58 12.99 7.88
C VAL A 38 -16.10 11.64 8.40
N ASN A 39 -15.93 11.49 9.72
CA ASN A 39 -15.56 10.23 10.36
C ASN A 39 -16.59 9.13 10.06
N ARG A 40 -17.88 9.45 10.15
CA ARG A 40 -18.95 8.49 9.84
C ARG A 40 -18.97 8.08 8.37
N TRP A 41 -18.66 9.00 7.45
CA TRP A 41 -18.47 8.69 6.04
C TRP A 41 -17.25 7.80 5.81
N SER A 42 -16.09 8.16 6.36
CA SER A 42 -14.84 7.42 6.24
C SER A 42 -14.93 5.99 6.77
N LYS A 43 -15.60 5.78 7.91
CA LYS A 43 -15.85 4.45 8.50
C LYS A 43 -16.95 3.65 7.80
N GLY A 44 -17.71 4.26 6.89
CA GLY A 44 -18.87 3.62 6.25
C GLY A 44 -20.12 3.49 7.13
N THR A 45 -20.12 4.02 8.36
CA THR A 45 -21.31 4.04 9.24
C THR A 45 -22.42 4.96 8.73
N LYS A 46 -22.09 5.89 7.81
CA LYS A 46 -23.05 6.69 7.06
C LYS A 46 -22.66 6.69 5.60
N ASN A 47 -23.62 6.45 4.71
CA ASN A 47 -23.38 6.47 3.27
C ASN A 47 -23.17 7.90 2.73
N ILE A 48 -22.35 8.00 1.69
CA ILE A 48 -22.14 9.23 0.92
C ILE A 48 -23.16 9.26 -0.22
N GLY A 49 -24.20 10.08 -0.04
CA GLY A 49 -25.23 10.31 -1.07
C GLY A 49 -24.73 11.18 -2.22
N ALA A 50 -25.52 11.26 -3.31
CA ALA A 50 -25.14 11.99 -4.52
C ALA A 50 -24.75 13.45 -4.25
N ASN A 51 -25.57 14.19 -3.48
CA ASN A 51 -25.29 15.61 -3.16
C ASN A 51 -23.99 15.78 -2.38
N ALA A 52 -23.75 14.91 -1.38
CA ALA A 52 -22.51 14.95 -0.60
C ALA A 52 -21.30 14.60 -1.46
N ALA A 53 -21.43 13.64 -2.39
CA ALA A 53 -20.37 13.32 -3.33
C ALA A 53 -20.01 14.52 -4.23
N ARG A 54 -21.01 15.19 -4.82
CA ARG A 54 -20.77 16.38 -5.65
C ARG A 54 -20.06 17.50 -4.87
N GLU A 55 -20.48 17.71 -3.62
CA GLU A 55 -19.89 18.72 -2.75
C GLU A 55 -18.42 18.39 -2.43
N ILE A 56 -18.14 17.14 -2.06
CA ILE A 56 -16.77 16.68 -1.80
C ILE A 56 -15.88 16.85 -3.04
N GLU A 57 -16.35 16.44 -4.23
CA GLU A 57 -15.60 16.60 -5.49
C GLU A 57 -15.22 18.07 -5.73
N SER A 58 -16.18 18.98 -5.57
CA SER A 58 -15.96 20.42 -5.78
C SER A 58 -14.92 20.99 -4.81
N PHE A 59 -14.97 20.63 -3.53
CA PHE A 59 -14.01 21.13 -2.55
C PHE A 59 -12.62 20.49 -2.66
N ALA A 60 -12.55 19.23 -3.08
CA ALA A 60 -11.31 18.50 -3.31
C ALA A 60 -10.68 18.78 -4.68
N GLY A 61 -11.27 19.68 -5.49
CA GLY A 61 -10.77 20.03 -6.81
C GLY A 61 -10.81 18.87 -7.81
N LYS A 62 -11.71 17.91 -7.62
CA LYS A 62 -11.87 16.75 -8.51
C LYS A 62 -12.95 17.03 -9.55
N GLY A 63 -12.84 16.36 -10.69
CA GLY A 63 -13.86 16.40 -11.74
C GLY A 63 -15.21 15.84 -11.26
N ARG A 64 -16.30 16.25 -11.92
CA ARG A 64 -17.63 15.72 -11.63
C ARG A 64 -17.63 14.20 -11.89
N PHE A 65 -18.14 13.44 -10.93
CA PHE A 65 -18.30 11.98 -10.91
C PHE A 65 -17.03 11.22 -10.54
N TRP A 66 -15.97 11.95 -10.19
CA TRP A 66 -14.74 11.33 -9.74
C TRP A 66 -14.95 10.43 -8.52
N LEU A 67 -15.79 10.77 -7.54
CA LEU A 67 -16.02 9.90 -6.38
C LEU A 67 -16.83 8.64 -6.71
N ASP A 68 -17.51 8.60 -7.85
CA ASP A 68 -18.42 7.51 -8.24
C ASP A 68 -17.70 6.45 -9.10
N ILE A 69 -16.47 6.75 -9.54
CA ILE A 69 -15.62 5.86 -10.34
C ILE A 69 -14.70 5.10 -9.37
N ASP A 70 -14.61 3.78 -9.53
CA ASP A 70 -13.77 2.93 -8.67
C ASP A 70 -12.30 3.00 -9.10
N HIS A 71 -11.60 4.05 -8.63
CA HIS A 71 -10.15 4.21 -8.81
C HIS A 71 -9.33 3.19 -8.02
N LEU A 72 -9.97 2.38 -7.16
CA LEU A 72 -9.34 1.29 -6.43
C LEU A 72 -9.60 -0.09 -7.04
N SER A 73 -10.56 -0.24 -7.96
CA SER A 73 -10.69 -1.44 -8.80
C SER A 73 -9.88 -1.34 -10.07
N ASP A 74 -9.70 -0.11 -10.59
CA ASP A 74 -8.60 0.25 -11.48
C ASP A 74 -7.35 0.56 -10.63
N ILE A 75 -7.03 -0.30 -9.66
CA ILE A 75 -5.62 -0.52 -9.35
C ILE A 75 -5.17 -1.43 -10.49
N PRO A 76 -4.45 -0.94 -11.51
CA PRO A 76 -3.62 -1.86 -12.27
C PRO A 76 -2.76 -2.58 -11.22
N THR A 77 -2.64 -3.89 -11.38
CA THR A 77 -1.48 -4.66 -10.92
C THR A 77 -0.25 -3.76 -10.81
N LEU A 78 0.11 -3.35 -9.58
CA LEU A 78 1.13 -2.35 -9.29
C LEU A 78 0.80 -0.97 -9.90
N PRO A 79 1.07 0.16 -9.22
CA PRO A 79 1.18 1.41 -9.97
C PRO A 79 2.11 1.15 -11.16
N GLU A 80 1.71 1.64 -12.34
CA GLU A 80 2.54 1.60 -13.55
C GLU A 80 3.98 1.75 -13.12
N ILE A 81 4.74 0.70 -13.44
CA ILE A 81 6.19 0.58 -13.38
C ILE A 81 6.75 1.99 -13.22
N ILE A 82 7.32 2.30 -12.04
CA ILE A 82 8.25 3.45 -11.95
C ILE A 82 9.07 3.30 -13.22
N ASP A 83 8.98 4.25 -14.16
CA ASP A 83 9.61 4.16 -15.48
C ASP A 83 10.91 3.39 -15.29
N PRO A 84 11.20 2.28 -16.01
CA PRO A 84 12.39 1.49 -15.73
C PRO A 84 13.68 2.33 -15.64
N GLN A 85 13.67 3.54 -16.22
CA GLN A 85 14.72 4.56 -16.10
C GLN A 85 14.68 5.40 -14.80
N GLU A 86 13.52 5.57 -14.17
CA GLU A 86 13.32 6.26 -12.89
C GLU A 86 13.26 5.33 -11.66
N TRP A 87 13.26 4.01 -11.85
CA TRP A 87 13.24 3.04 -10.77
C TRP A 87 14.50 3.14 -9.90
N SER A 88 14.31 3.14 -8.57
CA SER A 88 15.41 3.03 -7.62
C SER A 88 15.02 2.09 -6.48
N VAL A 89 16.04 1.52 -5.83
CA VAL A 89 15.86 0.63 -4.68
C VAL A 89 15.14 1.35 -3.54
N GLU A 90 15.42 2.64 -3.33
CA GLU A 90 14.79 3.48 -2.32
C GLU A 90 13.30 3.70 -2.63
N LYS A 91 12.97 4.04 -3.90
CA LYS A 91 11.58 4.19 -4.33
C LYS A 91 10.80 2.88 -4.17
N GLN A 92 11.43 1.75 -4.47
CA GLN A 92 10.83 0.44 -4.29
C GLN A 92 10.57 0.13 -2.81
N ALA A 93 11.55 0.40 -1.93
CA ALA A 93 11.41 0.22 -0.49
C ALA A 93 10.30 1.09 0.09
N ALA A 94 10.27 2.37 -0.30
CA ALA A 94 9.23 3.32 0.12
C ALA A 94 7.84 2.86 -0.31
N PHE A 95 7.71 2.46 -1.58
CA PHE A 95 6.46 1.96 -2.14
C PHE A 95 5.97 0.71 -1.41
N THR A 96 6.82 -0.31 -1.30
CA THR A 96 6.46 -1.59 -0.68
C THR A 96 6.12 -1.41 0.80
N LEU A 97 6.88 -0.60 1.53
CA LEU A 97 6.58 -0.27 2.92
C LEU A 97 5.22 0.44 3.05
N GLY A 98 4.93 1.39 2.17
CA GLY A 98 3.64 2.09 2.13
C GLY A 98 2.47 1.13 1.89
N VAL A 99 2.64 0.14 1.02
CA VAL A 99 1.64 -0.92 0.79
C VAL A 99 1.44 -1.77 2.04
N TRP A 100 2.52 -2.25 2.66
CA TRP A 100 2.45 -3.06 3.87
C TRP A 100 1.75 -2.31 5.01
N MET A 101 2.09 -1.05 5.23
CA MET A 101 1.42 -0.20 6.22
C MET A 101 -0.07 -0.01 5.90
N GLY A 102 -0.42 0.17 4.63
CA GLY A 102 -1.81 0.34 4.20
C GLY A 102 -2.67 -0.92 4.40
N GLN A 103 -2.07 -2.10 4.32
CA GLN A 103 -2.76 -3.40 4.43
C GLN A 103 -2.73 -3.98 5.86
N HIS A 104 -1.75 -3.62 6.68
CA HIS A 104 -1.57 -4.19 8.01
C HIS A 104 -2.45 -3.48 9.06
N PRO A 105 -3.33 -4.18 9.81
CA PRO A 105 -4.27 -3.56 10.74
C PRO A 105 -3.57 -2.79 11.88
N ASP A 106 -2.47 -3.35 12.40
CA ASP A 106 -1.77 -2.82 13.57
C ASP A 106 -0.52 -2.01 13.27
N LEU A 107 0.00 -2.04 12.03
CA LEU A 107 1.25 -1.37 11.64
C LEU A 107 0.98 -0.31 10.57
N ASN A 108 -0.14 0.38 10.71
CA ASN A 108 -0.66 1.35 9.75
C ASN A 108 -0.19 2.80 9.92
N SER A 109 0.88 3.01 10.70
CA SER A 109 1.45 4.35 10.89
C SER A 109 2.94 4.26 11.20
N GLU A 110 3.68 5.32 10.84
CA GLU A 110 5.13 5.38 11.02
C GLU A 110 5.56 5.14 12.46
N LYS A 111 4.81 5.71 13.42
CA LYS A 111 5.06 5.55 14.85
C LYS A 111 4.99 4.08 15.27
N LYS A 112 3.95 3.36 14.84
CA LYS A 112 3.77 1.94 15.19
C LYS A 112 4.84 1.06 14.54
N VAL A 113 5.19 1.34 13.28
CA VAL A 113 6.30 0.65 12.59
C VAL A 113 7.63 0.90 13.30
N SER A 114 7.89 2.15 13.69
CA SER A 114 9.09 2.55 14.44
C SER A 114 9.21 1.81 15.77
N GLU A 115 8.12 1.76 16.55
CA GLU A 115 8.05 1.05 17.82
C GLU A 115 8.26 -0.47 17.63
N ALA A 116 7.62 -1.07 16.64
CA ALA A 116 7.72 -2.51 16.38
C ALA A 116 9.10 -2.92 15.82
N ALA A 117 9.72 -2.08 14.99
CA ALA A 117 11.04 -2.32 14.40
C ALA A 117 12.20 -1.89 15.31
N GLY A 118 11.94 -1.20 16.43
CA GLY A 118 12.97 -0.70 17.34
C GLY A 118 13.88 0.37 16.73
N ILE A 119 13.36 1.15 15.78
CA ILE A 119 14.09 2.25 15.11
C ILE A 119 13.39 3.58 15.36
N GLY A 120 14.08 4.70 15.13
CA GLY A 120 13.47 6.03 15.27
C GLY A 120 12.42 6.33 14.19
N GLN A 121 11.32 7.00 14.57
CA GLN A 121 10.23 7.37 13.65
C GLN A 121 10.73 8.22 12.47
N ALA A 122 11.65 9.15 12.71
CA ALA A 122 12.27 9.96 11.67
C ALA A 122 13.00 9.11 10.60
N THR A 123 13.44 7.89 10.94
CA THR A 123 14.04 6.97 9.97
C THR A 123 12.96 6.31 9.10
N VAL A 124 11.80 5.96 9.67
CA VAL A 124 10.67 5.43 8.89
C VAL A 124 10.15 6.50 7.91
N ASN A 125 9.98 7.73 8.38
CA ASN A 125 9.54 8.86 7.55
C ASN A 125 10.50 9.14 6.38
N ARG A 126 11.81 9.17 6.64
CA ARG A 126 12.83 9.34 5.58
C ARG A 126 12.75 8.24 4.52
N ILE A 127 12.54 6.98 4.92
CA ILE A 127 12.39 5.87 3.97
C ILE A 127 11.13 6.08 3.11
N LEU A 128 9.99 6.41 3.71
CA LEU A 128 8.74 6.64 2.97
C LEU A 128 8.83 7.82 2.00
N ASN A 129 9.60 8.86 2.34
CA ASN A 129 9.83 10.03 1.49
C ASN A 129 11.01 9.87 0.52
N CYS A 130 11.65 8.70 0.46
CA CYS A 130 12.86 8.45 -0.34
C CYS A 130 14.03 9.39 -0.01
N GLU A 131 14.12 9.87 1.23
CA GLU A 131 15.14 10.79 1.70
C GLU A 131 16.39 10.03 2.18
N GLY A 132 17.25 9.70 1.22
CA GLY A 132 18.54 9.04 1.44
C GLY A 132 18.46 7.51 1.50
N SER A 133 19.57 6.86 1.18
CA SER A 133 19.66 5.40 1.21
C SER A 133 19.74 4.90 2.66
N THR A 134 18.87 3.94 3.00
CA THR A 134 18.86 3.31 4.31
C THR A 134 19.80 2.10 4.35
N SER A 135 20.20 1.68 5.54
CA SER A 135 21.02 0.47 5.70
C SER A 135 20.16 -0.80 5.61
N ILE A 136 20.78 -1.89 5.16
CA ILE A 136 20.14 -3.22 5.09
C ILE A 136 19.67 -3.68 6.48
N GLY A 137 20.40 -3.32 7.55
CA GLY A 137 20.00 -3.63 8.93
C GLY A 137 18.66 -2.98 9.31
N VAL A 138 18.45 -1.73 8.90
CA VAL A 138 17.17 -1.02 9.12
C VAL A 138 16.05 -1.62 8.28
N LEU A 139 16.31 -1.95 7.01
CA LEU A 139 15.33 -2.66 6.17
C LEU A 139 14.91 -4.00 6.77
N SER A 140 15.88 -4.76 7.29
CA SER A 140 15.62 -6.04 7.96
C SER A 140 14.80 -5.88 9.24
N ALA A 141 15.09 -4.86 10.06
CA ALA A 141 14.32 -4.59 11.27
C ALA A 141 12.87 -4.24 10.94
N ILE A 142 12.64 -3.40 9.92
CA ILE A 142 11.30 -3.06 9.44
C ILE A 142 10.58 -4.31 8.91
N ALA A 143 11.21 -5.09 8.03
CA ALA A 143 10.57 -6.26 7.45
C ALA A 143 10.15 -7.29 8.51
N ARG A 144 11.01 -7.54 9.50
CA ARG A 144 10.70 -8.42 10.62
C ARG A 144 9.50 -7.96 11.44
N ALA A 145 9.30 -6.65 11.58
CA ALA A 145 8.11 -6.13 12.26
C ALA A 145 6.81 -6.53 11.54
N PHE A 146 6.85 -6.70 10.22
CA PHE A 146 5.74 -7.21 9.41
C PHE A 146 5.74 -8.74 9.24
N GLY A 147 6.65 -9.46 9.90
CA GLY A 147 6.80 -10.91 9.73
C GLY A 147 7.34 -11.33 8.35
N ARG A 148 8.09 -10.44 7.69
CA ARG A 148 8.60 -10.58 6.31
C ARG A 148 10.11 -10.42 6.24
N ASP A 149 10.68 -10.66 5.06
CA ASP A 149 12.11 -10.54 4.82
C ASP A 149 12.50 -9.23 4.13
N ALA A 150 13.74 -8.78 4.38
CA ALA A 150 14.25 -7.50 3.90
C ALA A 150 14.28 -7.39 2.36
N TYR A 151 14.52 -8.50 1.66
CA TYR A 151 14.61 -8.52 0.21
C TYR A 151 13.26 -8.18 -0.45
N GLU A 152 12.15 -8.49 0.21
CA GLU A 152 10.80 -8.22 -0.31
C GLU A 152 10.54 -6.72 -0.47
N LEU A 153 11.14 -5.88 0.38
CA LEU A 153 11.00 -4.42 0.30
C LEU A 153 11.58 -3.84 -1.00
N ILE A 154 12.57 -4.50 -1.60
CA ILE A 154 13.37 -3.95 -2.70
C ILE A 154 13.17 -4.69 -4.02
N LEU A 155 12.15 -5.56 -4.12
CA LEU A 155 11.85 -6.32 -5.34
C LEU A 155 11.37 -5.40 -6.47
N PRO A 156 12.04 -5.37 -7.65
CA PRO A 156 11.59 -4.58 -8.79
C PRO A 156 10.14 -4.87 -9.24
N PRO A 157 9.43 -3.88 -9.80
CA PRO A 157 8.11 -4.09 -10.38
C PRO A 157 8.21 -4.95 -11.65
N GLY A 158 7.22 -5.83 -11.87
CA GLY A 158 7.12 -6.63 -13.10
C GLY A 158 8.14 -7.76 -13.23
N ASN A 159 8.72 -8.23 -12.12
CA ASN A 159 9.75 -9.28 -12.10
C ASN A 159 9.31 -10.59 -12.80
N ALA A 160 9.68 -10.75 -14.07
CA ALA A 160 9.48 -11.98 -14.84
C ALA A 160 10.23 -13.20 -14.25
N GLY A 161 11.19 -12.98 -13.34
CA GLY A 161 11.98 -14.01 -12.67
C GLY A 161 11.48 -14.41 -11.29
N LEU A 162 10.46 -13.73 -10.73
CA LEU A 162 9.85 -14.15 -9.47
C LEU A 162 8.60 -14.99 -9.74
N ILE A 163 8.48 -16.07 -8.96
CA ILE A 163 7.27 -16.88 -8.90
C ILE A 163 6.40 -16.30 -7.79
N ASP A 164 5.12 -16.05 -8.07
CA ASP A 164 4.14 -15.64 -7.06
C ASP A 164 3.70 -16.86 -6.25
N TYR A 165 3.99 -16.86 -4.94
CA TYR A 165 3.56 -17.89 -3.99
C TYR A 165 3.62 -17.36 -2.55
N ASP A 166 2.91 -18.02 -1.63
CA ASP A 166 2.98 -17.72 -0.20
C ASP A 166 4.29 -18.27 0.40
N HIS A 167 5.19 -17.35 0.76
CA HIS A 167 6.50 -17.68 1.34
C HIS A 167 6.41 -18.36 2.70
N HIS A 168 5.38 -18.06 3.50
CA HIS A 168 5.20 -18.64 4.82
C HIS A 168 4.73 -20.09 4.71
N GLU A 169 3.78 -20.36 3.81
CA GLU A 169 3.35 -21.74 3.51
C GLU A 169 4.50 -22.56 2.92
N TYR A 170 5.26 -21.99 1.98
CA TYR A 170 6.43 -22.66 1.40
C TYR A 170 7.50 -22.95 2.47
N ALA A 171 7.77 -22.01 3.38
CA ALA A 171 8.71 -22.21 4.48
C ALA A 171 8.31 -23.40 5.37
N GLY A 172 7.01 -23.62 5.58
CA GLY A 172 6.46 -24.72 6.35
C GLY A 172 6.55 -26.10 5.68
N LEU A 173 6.85 -26.18 4.38
CA LEU A 173 6.92 -27.46 3.66
C LEU A 173 8.11 -28.32 4.10
N PRO A 174 7.94 -29.66 4.13
CA PRO A 174 9.06 -30.60 4.29
C PRO A 174 10.12 -30.41 3.20
N GLN A 175 11.38 -30.69 3.54
CA GLN A 175 12.50 -30.53 2.60
C GLN A 175 12.33 -31.38 1.32
N GLU A 176 11.69 -32.54 1.43
CA GLU A 176 11.42 -33.41 0.29
C GLU A 176 10.47 -32.74 -0.73
N GLU A 177 9.41 -32.07 -0.27
CA GLU A 177 8.47 -31.34 -1.13
C GLU A 177 9.13 -30.13 -1.77
N LYS A 178 9.96 -29.40 -1.01
CA LYS A 178 10.78 -28.31 -1.56
C LYS A 178 11.69 -28.79 -2.69
N ASN A 179 12.29 -29.98 -2.54
CA ASN A 179 13.14 -30.57 -3.57
C ASN A 179 12.36 -30.95 -4.83
N LYS A 180 11.12 -31.47 -4.69
CA LYS A 180 10.24 -31.79 -5.84
C LYS A 180 9.90 -30.53 -6.63
N ILE A 181 9.52 -29.45 -5.95
CA ILE A 181 9.23 -28.15 -6.57
C ILE A 181 10.47 -27.64 -7.33
N ALA A 182 11.64 -27.66 -6.69
CA ALA A 182 12.88 -27.21 -7.31
C ALA A 182 13.28 -28.05 -8.53
N ALA A 183 13.11 -29.38 -8.46
CA ALA A 183 13.39 -30.28 -9.57
C ALA A 183 12.44 -30.04 -10.76
N PHE A 184 11.15 -29.80 -10.48
CA PHE A 184 10.16 -29.51 -11.52
C PHE A 184 10.45 -28.19 -12.22
N ILE A 185 10.75 -27.12 -11.48
CA ILE A 185 11.13 -25.83 -12.07
C ILE A 185 12.35 -26.00 -12.98
N LYS A 186 13.41 -26.70 -12.51
CA LYS A 186 14.60 -26.97 -13.33
C LYS A 186 14.27 -27.74 -14.60
N PHE A 187 13.41 -28.75 -14.50
CA PHE A 187 12.97 -29.54 -15.64
C PHE A 187 12.24 -28.68 -16.67
N ILE A 188 11.26 -27.87 -16.25
CA ILE A 188 10.51 -26.99 -17.16
C ILE A 188 11.42 -25.97 -17.84
N VAL A 189 12.36 -25.36 -17.09
CA VAL A 189 13.34 -24.43 -17.67
C VAL A 189 14.21 -25.13 -18.72
N SER A 190 14.68 -26.36 -18.45
CA SER A 190 15.51 -27.11 -19.40
C SER A 190 14.78 -27.54 -20.68
N GLN A 191 13.45 -27.67 -20.66
CA GLN A 191 12.64 -28.01 -21.84
C GLN A 191 12.39 -26.82 -22.77
N ASN A 192 12.60 -25.59 -22.28
CA ASN A 192 12.37 -24.35 -23.02
C ASN A 192 13.68 -23.59 -23.32
N GLN A 193 14.82 -24.26 -23.16
CA GLN A 193 16.14 -23.84 -23.66
C GLN A 193 16.38 -24.40 -25.06
#